data_AF-A0AAX0Q8A0-F1
#
_entry.id   AF-A0AAX0Q8A0-F1
#
_cell.length_a   1.000
_cell.length_b   1.000
_cell.length_c   1.000
_cell.angle_alpha   90.00
_cell.angle_beta   90.00
_cell.angle_gamma   90.00
#
_symmetry.space_group_name_H-M   'P 1'
#
loop_
_entity.id
_entity.type
_entity.pdbx_description
1 polymer ?
#
loop_
_entity_poly.entity_id
_entity_poly.type
_entity_poly.pdbx_seq_one_letter_code
_entity_poly.pdbx_strand_id
1 'polypeptide(L)'
;MTSVVIIEQELRPNAWKIQILKAVIFVLFGVFCLVFPFSALNLGAYLVAFFLLFVSIAALFSGFAAFGEPKTTWWMIVLGVIGIIIAGYSFLNPAFMITFGTICVGIIALLSGLTDIILAFSQGLSAGIRVLTFILGVLGLLVGLIFLLQPGIGAEVLVVLLGIFLILGGIVAFIEGLLFKKFIAEVTN
;
A
#
# COMPACT_ATOMS: atom_id res chain seq x y z
N MET A 1 -39.02 -10.12 -0.39
CA MET A 1 -39.15 -8.81 -1.08
C MET A 1 -38.02 -7.85 -0.73
N THR A 2 -37.50 -7.83 0.51
CA THR A 2 -36.36 -6.98 0.90
C THR A 2 -35.01 -7.38 0.28
N SER A 3 -34.74 -8.65 0.04
CA SER A 3 -33.49 -9.11 -0.61
C SER A 3 -33.41 -8.77 -2.11
N VAL A 4 -34.54 -8.65 -2.80
CA VAL A 4 -34.59 -8.32 -4.23
C VAL A 4 -34.32 -6.83 -4.45
N VAL A 5 -34.83 -5.97 -3.56
CA VAL A 5 -34.60 -4.51 -3.60
C VAL A 5 -33.11 -4.17 -3.41
N ILE A 6 -32.38 -4.90 -2.56
CA ILE A 6 -30.93 -4.67 -2.37
C ILE A 6 -30.13 -5.00 -3.64
N ILE A 7 -30.53 -6.03 -4.39
CA ILE A 7 -29.83 -6.44 -5.63
C ILE A 7 -30.06 -5.42 -6.76
N GLU A 8 -31.28 -4.90 -6.90
CA GLU A 8 -31.57 -3.88 -7.93
C GLU A 8 -30.91 -2.53 -7.62
N GLN A 9 -30.72 -2.19 -6.35
CA GLN A 9 -30.06 -0.93 -5.94
C GLN A 9 -28.53 -0.97 -6.12
N GLU A 10 -27.92 -2.17 -6.15
CA GLU A 10 -26.48 -2.44 -6.36
C GLU A 10 -26.09 -2.57 -7.85
N LEU A 11 -27.05 -2.78 -8.74
CA LEU A 11 -26.82 -2.92 -10.19
C LEU A 11 -26.55 -1.55 -10.83
N ARG A 12 -25.39 -0.96 -10.53
CA ARG A 12 -24.89 0.18 -11.31
C ARG A 12 -24.69 -0.29 -12.75
N PRO A 13 -25.43 0.23 -13.75
CA PRO A 13 -25.36 -0.24 -15.13
C PRO A 13 -23.98 -0.06 -15.78
N ASN A 14 -23.13 0.79 -15.19
CA ASN A 14 -21.75 1.03 -15.62
C ASN A 14 -20.69 0.31 -14.76
N ALA A 15 -21.08 -0.56 -13.81
CA ALA A 15 -20.14 -1.27 -12.94
C ALA A 15 -19.11 -2.08 -13.72
N TRP A 16 -19.54 -2.79 -14.77
CA TRP A 16 -18.63 -3.55 -15.65
C TRP A 16 -17.58 -2.65 -16.32
N LYS A 17 -17.95 -1.43 -16.74
CA LYS A 17 -17.01 -0.46 -17.34
C LYS A 17 -15.96 -0.01 -16.34
N ILE A 18 -16.35 0.22 -15.09
CA ILE A 18 -15.42 0.61 -14.01
C ILE A 18 -14.40 -0.51 -13.75
N GLN A 19 -14.84 -1.78 -13.74
CA GLN A 19 -13.93 -2.91 -13.55
C GLN A 19 -12.95 -3.06 -14.72
N ILE A 20 -13.43 -2.92 -15.96
CA ILE A 20 -12.55 -2.97 -17.14
C ILE A 20 -11.56 -1.81 -17.13
N LEU A 21 -11.98 -0.59 -16.77
CA LEU A 21 -11.09 0.55 -16.65
C LEU A 21 -10.02 0.33 -15.57
N LYS A 22 -10.42 -0.16 -14.39
CA LYS A 22 -9.49 -0.54 -13.31
C LYS A 22 -8.48 -1.58 -13.80
N ALA A 23 -8.94 -2.61 -14.52
CA ALA A 23 -8.07 -3.64 -15.07
C ALA A 23 -6.99 -3.05 -16.00
N VAL A 24 -7.40 -2.19 -16.94
CA VAL A 24 -6.47 -1.53 -17.87
C VAL A 24 -5.45 -0.69 -17.09
N ILE A 25 -5.90 0.12 -16.13
CA ILE A 25 -5.01 0.96 -15.31
C ILE A 25 -4.01 0.10 -14.54
N PHE A 26 -4.47 -0.96 -13.89
CA PHE A 26 -3.64 -1.85 -13.07
C PHE A 26 -2.60 -2.58 -13.92
N VAL A 27 -2.98 -3.11 -15.09
CA VAL A 27 -2.04 -3.78 -15.99
C VAL A 27 -1.02 -2.79 -16.54
N LEU A 28 -1.45 -1.62 -17.01
CA LEU A 28 -0.52 -0.60 -17.54
C LEU A 28 0.47 -0.14 -16.47
N PHE A 29 -0.03 0.14 -15.26
CA PHE A 29 0.82 0.59 -14.16
C PHE A 29 1.75 -0.52 -13.67
N GLY A 30 1.27 -1.77 -13.63
CA GLY A 30 2.10 -2.92 -13.28
C GLY A 30 3.21 -3.17 -14.30
N VAL A 31 2.91 -3.09 -15.60
CA VAL A 31 3.92 -3.15 -16.67
C VAL A 31 4.91 -1.99 -16.56
N PHE A 32 4.44 -0.78 -16.27
CA PHE A 32 5.31 0.37 -16.04
C PHE A 32 6.30 0.12 -14.89
N CYS A 33 5.85 -0.44 -13.77
CA CYS A 33 6.71 -0.82 -12.64
C CYS A 33 7.78 -1.85 -13.02
N LEU A 34 7.44 -2.85 -13.85
CA LEU A 34 8.37 -3.90 -14.25
C LEU A 34 9.39 -3.45 -15.30
N VAL A 35 8.97 -2.64 -16.26
CA VAL A 35 9.83 -2.17 -17.36
C VAL A 35 10.71 -1.00 -16.89
N PHE A 36 10.18 -0.13 -16.03
CA PHE A 36 10.86 1.09 -15.59
C PHE A 36 10.88 1.21 -14.05
N PRO A 37 11.56 0.29 -13.33
CA PRO A 37 11.53 0.26 -11.87
C PRO A 37 12.04 1.56 -11.23
N PHE A 38 13.13 2.14 -11.76
CA PHE A 38 13.67 3.41 -11.27
C PHE A 38 12.69 4.58 -11.42
N SER A 39 12.01 4.67 -12.57
CA SER A 39 11.03 5.73 -12.82
C SER A 39 9.80 5.54 -11.93
N ALA A 40 9.34 4.30 -11.74
CA ALA A 40 8.24 3.97 -10.85
C ALA A 40 8.55 4.29 -9.37
N LEU A 41 9.78 4.01 -8.91
CA LEU A 41 10.24 4.40 -7.58
C LEU A 41 10.23 5.91 -7.37
N ASN A 42 10.75 6.68 -8.33
CA ASN A 42 10.73 8.14 -8.25
C ASN A 42 9.31 8.70 -8.25
N LEU A 43 8.43 8.17 -9.12
CA LEU A 43 7.03 8.55 -9.13
C LEU A 43 6.37 8.27 -7.77
N GLY A 44 6.59 7.08 -7.20
CA GLY A 44 6.10 6.74 -5.87
C GLY A 44 6.62 7.70 -4.80
N ALA A 45 7.91 8.01 -4.81
CA ALA A 45 8.53 8.96 -3.88
C ALA A 45 7.88 10.34 -3.94
N TYR A 46 7.66 10.88 -5.14
CA TYR A 46 6.99 12.17 -5.32
C TYR A 46 5.53 12.15 -4.88
N LEU A 47 4.80 11.07 -5.16
CA LEU A 47 3.41 10.91 -4.71
C LEU A 47 3.31 10.88 -3.18
N VAL A 48 4.20 10.15 -2.51
CA VAL A 48 4.21 10.11 -1.04
C VAL A 48 4.67 11.45 -0.47
N ALA A 49 5.66 12.13 -1.06
CA ALA A 49 6.07 13.48 -0.64
C ALA A 49 4.92 14.49 -0.78
N PHE A 50 4.16 14.42 -1.88
CA PHE A 50 2.98 15.24 -2.10
C PHE A 50 1.89 14.99 -1.05
N PHE A 51 1.60 13.71 -0.77
CA PHE A 51 0.64 13.36 0.27
C PHE A 51 1.10 13.80 1.66
N LEU A 52 2.39 13.62 1.98
CA LEU A 52 2.98 14.07 3.23
C LEU A 52 2.87 15.58 3.39
N LEU A 53 3.09 16.35 2.32
CA LEU A 53 2.90 17.79 2.34
C LEU A 53 1.46 18.16 2.70
N PHE A 54 0.48 17.51 2.06
CA PHE A 54 -0.94 17.76 2.34
C PHE A 54 -1.31 17.43 3.80
N VAL A 55 -0.88 16.27 4.30
CA VAL A 55 -1.11 15.86 5.70
C VAL A 55 -0.46 16.84 6.68
N SER A 56 0.74 17.31 6.37
CA SER A 56 1.48 18.23 7.24
C SER A 56 0.83 19.61 7.29
N ILE A 57 0.32 20.10 6.16
CA ILE A 57 -0.47 21.34 6.10
C ILE A 57 -1.76 21.19 6.92
N ALA A 58 -2.47 20.06 6.76
CA ALA A 58 -3.67 19.79 7.56
C ALA A 58 -3.38 19.73 9.07
N ALA A 59 -2.26 19.14 9.47
CA ALA A 59 -1.81 19.09 10.87
C ALA A 59 -1.48 20.48 11.45
N LEU A 60 -0.93 21.38 10.63
CA LEU A 60 -0.77 22.78 11.03
C LEU A 60 -2.13 23.44 11.28
N PHE A 61 -3.08 23.30 10.35
CA PHE A 61 -4.40 23.89 10.51
C PHE A 61 -5.15 23.35 11.73
N SER A 62 -5.08 22.04 11.99
CA SER A 62 -5.69 21.47 13.21
C SER A 62 -5.02 21.98 14.48
N GLY A 63 -3.69 22.15 14.45
CA GLY A 63 -2.94 22.76 15.54
C GLY A 63 -3.32 24.23 15.79
N PHE A 64 -3.55 25.03 14.74
CA PHE A 64 -4.01 26.41 14.92
C PHE A 64 -5.50 26.52 15.27
N ALA A 65 -6.35 25.59 14.83
CA ALA A 65 -7.77 25.59 15.15
C ALA A 65 -8.04 25.19 16.61
N ALA A 66 -7.21 24.32 17.19
CA ALA A 66 -7.32 23.87 18.59
C ALA A 66 -6.47 24.71 19.56
N PHE A 67 -5.98 25.87 19.13
CA PHE A 67 -5.07 26.73 19.91
C PHE A 67 -5.81 27.30 21.13
N GLY A 68 -5.41 26.85 22.33
CA GLY A 68 -6.08 27.19 23.59
C GLY A 68 -6.61 25.98 24.37
N GLU A 69 -6.70 24.79 23.75
CA GLU A 69 -7.05 23.56 24.46
C GLU A 69 -5.80 22.86 25.05
N PRO A 70 -5.77 22.54 26.35
CA PRO A 70 -4.53 22.21 27.06
C PRO A 70 -3.92 20.83 26.76
N LYS A 71 -4.59 19.93 26.00
CA LYS A 71 -4.17 18.52 25.96
C LYS A 71 -3.47 18.04 24.69
N THR A 72 -3.60 18.70 23.52
CA THR A 72 -3.14 18.06 22.27
C THR A 72 -2.73 19.00 21.14
N THR A 73 -2.50 20.29 21.37
CA THR A 73 -2.43 21.23 20.24
C THR A 73 -1.03 21.55 19.75
N TRP A 74 -0.07 21.82 20.63
CA TRP A 74 1.24 22.35 20.21
C TRP A 74 2.09 21.32 19.43
N TRP A 75 1.97 20.02 19.76
CA TRP A 75 2.73 18.96 19.07
C TRP A 75 2.28 18.79 17.62
N MET A 76 1.00 19.05 17.29
CA MET A 76 0.50 18.99 15.91
C MET A 76 1.15 20.06 15.03
N ILE A 77 1.38 21.24 15.59
CA ILE A 77 2.07 22.34 14.89
C ILE A 77 3.51 21.93 14.61
N VAL A 78 4.21 21.40 15.62
CA VAL A 78 5.59 20.93 15.48
C VAL A 78 5.70 19.84 14.42
N LEU A 79 4.82 18.84 14.46
CA LEU A 79 4.81 17.78 13.45
C LEU A 79 4.45 18.28 12.05
N GLY A 80 3.53 19.24 11.93
CA GLY A 80 3.20 19.88 10.66
C GLY A 80 4.40 20.61 10.06
N VAL A 81 5.15 21.38 10.86
CA VAL A 81 6.38 22.05 10.40
C VAL A 81 7.44 21.03 9.96
N ILE A 82 7.70 20.01 10.79
CA ILE A 82 8.67 18.96 10.47
C ILE A 82 8.27 18.23 9.19
N GLY A 83 6.99 17.86 9.06
CA GLY A 83 6.48 17.15 7.90
C GLY A 83 6.59 17.96 6.60
N ILE A 84 6.36 19.29 6.64
CA ILE A 84 6.58 20.18 5.49
C ILE A 84 8.06 20.20 5.08
N ILE A 85 8.97 20.30 6.05
CA ILE A 85 10.42 20.29 5.78
C ILE A 85 10.84 18.96 5.13
N ILE A 86 10.37 17.84 5.68
CA ILE A 86 10.65 16.50 5.14
C ILE A 86 10.08 16.35 3.74
N ALA A 87 8.83 16.79 3.51
CA ALA A 87 8.20 16.73 2.19
C ALA A 87 8.95 17.59 1.17
N GLY A 88 9.31 18.83 1.53
CA GLY A 88 10.11 19.72 0.70
C GLY A 88 11.47 19.13 0.33
N TYR A 89 12.18 18.56 1.32
CA TYR A 89 13.45 17.87 1.06
C TYR A 89 13.28 16.65 0.16
N SER A 90 12.18 15.90 0.33
CA SER A 90 11.87 14.72 -0.49
C SER A 90 11.61 15.06 -1.96
N PHE A 91 11.07 16.24 -2.27
CA PHE A 91 10.93 16.71 -3.66
C PHE A 91 12.27 17.03 -4.32
N LEU A 92 13.25 17.51 -3.55
CA LEU A 92 14.59 17.81 -4.06
C LEU A 92 15.45 16.55 -4.21
N ASN A 93 15.24 15.58 -3.32
CA ASN A 93 15.97 14.32 -3.30
C ASN A 93 15.03 13.13 -3.11
N PRO A 94 14.45 12.57 -4.19
CA PRO A 94 13.54 11.43 -4.09
C PRO A 94 14.23 10.17 -3.52
N ALA A 95 15.55 10.05 -3.67
CA ALA A 95 16.31 8.93 -3.12
C ALA A 95 16.26 8.86 -1.58
N PHE A 96 16.13 10.02 -0.91
CA PHE A 96 15.89 10.06 0.53
C PHE A 96 14.59 9.36 0.88
N MET A 97 13.50 9.68 0.18
CA MET A 97 12.18 9.12 0.47
C MET A 97 12.09 7.62 0.13
N ILE A 98 12.72 7.21 -0.96
CA ILE A 98 12.83 5.79 -1.34
C ILE A 98 13.56 4.99 -0.26
N THR A 99 14.70 5.51 0.19
CA THR A 99 15.53 4.87 1.22
C THR A 99 14.77 4.81 2.55
N PHE A 100 14.18 5.93 2.98
CA PHE A 100 13.41 6.01 4.21
C PHE A 100 12.23 5.03 4.20
N GLY A 101 11.44 5.01 3.12
CA GLY A 101 10.33 4.08 2.98
C GLY A 101 10.77 2.62 3.02
N THR A 102 11.87 2.28 2.36
CA THR A 102 12.39 0.91 2.34
C THR A 102 12.92 0.49 3.71
N ILE A 103 13.58 1.38 4.45
CA ILE A 103 14.01 1.12 5.82
C ILE A 103 12.79 0.87 6.72
N CYS A 104 11.74 1.68 6.62
CA CYS A 104 10.50 1.48 7.38
C CYS A 104 9.90 0.09 7.09
N VAL A 105 9.80 -0.29 5.81
CA VAL A 105 9.34 -1.64 5.43
C VAL A 105 10.28 -2.73 5.95
N GLY A 106 11.59 -2.51 5.92
CA GLY A 106 12.58 -3.44 6.47
C GLY A 106 12.43 -3.65 7.98
N ILE A 107 12.21 -2.58 8.74
CA ILE A 107 11.93 -2.65 10.18
C ILE A 107 10.64 -3.44 10.43
N ILE A 108 9.56 -3.14 9.69
CA ILE A 108 8.30 -3.87 9.83
C ILE A 108 8.51 -5.35 9.51
N ALA A 109 9.20 -5.69 8.42
CA ALA A 109 9.51 -7.07 8.05
C ALA A 109 10.34 -7.79 9.12
N LEU A 110 11.32 -7.12 9.73
CA LEU A 110 12.08 -7.67 10.86
C LEU A 110 11.18 -7.96 12.07
N LEU A 111 10.35 -7.00 12.46
CA LEU A 111 9.45 -7.15 13.61
C LEU A 111 8.40 -8.23 13.37
N SER A 112 7.82 -8.29 12.17
CA SER A 112 6.91 -9.34 11.75
C SER A 112 7.61 -10.70 11.73
N GLY A 113 8.80 -10.79 11.15
CA GLY A 113 9.57 -12.04 11.10
C GLY A 113 9.92 -12.56 12.50
N LEU A 114 10.32 -11.67 13.41
CA LEU A 114 10.57 -12.01 14.81
C LEU A 114 9.28 -12.49 15.50
N THR A 115 8.16 -11.80 15.27
CA THR A 115 6.86 -12.17 15.83
C THR A 115 6.42 -13.56 15.35
N ASP A 116 6.58 -13.85 14.05
CA ASP A 116 6.24 -15.15 13.47
C ASP A 116 7.09 -16.28 14.04
N ILE A 117 8.40 -16.04 14.25
CA ILE A 117 9.27 -17.02 14.93
C ILE A 117 8.76 -17.29 16.35
N ILE A 118 8.42 -16.25 17.11
CA ILE A 118 7.88 -16.39 18.46
C ILE A 118 6.56 -17.18 18.43
N LEU A 119 5.65 -16.84 17.51
CA LEU A 119 4.37 -17.52 17.33
C LEU A 119 4.55 -18.99 16.95
N ALA A 120 5.57 -19.34 16.16
CA ALA A 120 5.89 -20.72 15.82
C ALA A 120 6.31 -21.59 17.02
N PHE A 121 6.58 -21.02 18.19
CA PHE A 121 6.80 -21.77 19.43
C PHE A 121 5.59 -21.75 20.37
N SER A 122 4.51 -21.04 20.02
CA SER A 122 3.30 -20.99 20.83
C SER A 122 2.53 -22.33 20.81
N GLN A 123 1.91 -22.65 21.94
CA GLN A 123 1.06 -23.83 22.09
C GLN A 123 -0.30 -23.51 21.45
N GLY A 124 -0.69 -24.23 20.40
CA GLY A 124 -1.98 -24.03 19.71
C GLY A 124 -1.95 -24.17 18.19
N LEU A 125 -0.75 -24.17 17.58
CA LEU A 125 -0.62 -24.42 16.13
C LEU A 125 -0.51 -25.91 15.81
N SER A 126 -1.12 -26.32 14.71
CA SER A 126 -0.87 -27.63 14.11
C SER A 126 0.59 -27.73 13.62
N ALA A 127 1.15 -28.93 13.56
CA ALA A 127 2.56 -29.13 13.19
C ALA A 127 2.93 -28.51 11.84
N GLY A 128 2.05 -28.63 10.84
CA GLY A 128 2.27 -28.06 9.51
C GLY A 128 2.28 -26.53 9.52
N ILE A 129 1.30 -25.90 10.17
CA ILE A 129 1.23 -24.44 10.27
C ILE A 129 2.43 -23.91 11.06
N ARG A 130 2.81 -24.59 12.14
CA ARG A 130 3.98 -24.24 12.96
C ARG A 130 5.27 -24.15 12.15
N VAL A 131 5.55 -25.16 11.32
CA VAL A 131 6.73 -25.16 10.44
C VAL A 131 6.65 -24.04 9.42
N LEU A 132 5.48 -23.82 8.81
CA LEU A 132 5.30 -22.74 7.84
C LEU A 132 5.50 -21.36 8.48
N THR A 133 4.93 -21.10 9.64
CA THR A 133 5.09 -19.84 10.38
C THR A 133 6.54 -19.61 10.76
N PHE A 134 7.28 -20.65 11.18
CA PHE A 134 8.70 -20.52 11.46
C PHE A 134 9.50 -20.13 10.20
N ILE A 135 9.24 -20.80 9.07
CA ILE A 135 9.91 -20.49 7.80
C ILE A 135 9.59 -19.06 7.36
N LEU A 136 8.32 -18.65 7.41
CA LEU A 136 7.91 -17.29 7.09
C LEU A 136 8.59 -16.26 8.00
N GLY A 137 8.72 -16.56 9.29
CA GLY A 137 9.41 -15.70 10.23
C GLY A 137 10.89 -15.53 9.93
N VAL A 138 11.59 -16.63 9.59
CA VAL A 138 13.00 -16.58 9.15
C VAL A 138 13.13 -15.78 7.85
N LEU A 139 12.25 -16.00 6.87
CA LEU A 139 12.25 -15.24 5.63
C LEU A 139 12.00 -13.74 5.89
N GLY A 140 11.05 -13.40 6.75
CA GLY A 140 10.76 -12.02 7.15
C GLY A 140 11.97 -11.34 7.78
N LEU A 141 12.68 -12.04 8.66
CA LEU A 141 13.93 -11.54 9.23
C LEU A 141 15.00 -11.27 8.16
N LEU A 142 15.20 -12.22 7.23
CA LEU A 142 16.20 -12.07 6.18
C LEU A 142 15.86 -10.91 5.24
N VAL A 143 14.61 -10.82 4.78
CA VAL A 143 14.13 -9.72 3.93
C VAL A 143 14.31 -8.39 4.64
N GLY A 144 13.88 -8.30 5.89
CA GLY A 144 14.02 -7.08 6.68
C GLY A 144 15.49 -6.67 6.86
N LEU A 145 16.38 -7.62 7.12
CA LEU A 145 17.82 -7.35 7.24
C LEU A 145 18.43 -6.86 5.92
N ILE A 146 18.09 -7.50 4.79
CA ILE A 146 18.55 -7.08 3.46
C ILE A 146 18.10 -5.65 3.17
N PHE A 147 16.86 -5.29 3.50
CA PHE A 147 16.33 -3.95 3.25
C PHE A 147 17.00 -2.87 4.10
N LEU A 148 17.42 -3.21 5.32
CA LEU A 148 18.19 -2.29 6.16
C LEU A 148 19.62 -2.09 5.66
N LEU A 149 20.27 -3.16 5.21
CA LEU A 149 21.67 -3.12 4.77
C LEU A 149 21.82 -2.56 3.35
N GLN A 150 20.86 -2.84 2.47
CA GLN A 150 20.86 -2.46 1.06
C GLN A 150 19.47 -1.95 0.64
N PRO A 151 19.09 -0.74 1.11
CA PRO A 151 17.77 -0.18 0.83
C PRO A 151 17.52 0.09 -0.66
N GLY A 152 18.56 0.34 -1.46
CA GLY A 152 18.41 0.51 -2.91
C GLY A 152 17.85 -0.74 -3.58
N ILE A 153 18.45 -1.90 -3.31
CA ILE A 153 17.98 -3.19 -3.85
C ILE A 153 16.60 -3.54 -3.26
N GLY A 154 16.39 -3.27 -1.97
CA GLY A 154 15.10 -3.51 -1.32
C GLY A 154 13.96 -2.73 -1.99
N ALA A 155 14.21 -1.46 -2.33
CA ALA A 155 13.24 -0.62 -3.02
C ALA A 155 12.89 -1.16 -4.40
N GLU A 156 13.89 -1.58 -5.19
CA GLU A 156 13.68 -2.17 -6.51
C GLU A 156 12.86 -3.46 -6.44
N VAL A 157 13.21 -4.35 -5.50
CA VAL A 157 12.46 -5.60 -5.27
C VAL A 157 11.00 -5.30 -4.91
N LEU A 158 10.75 -4.33 -4.03
CA LEU A 158 9.40 -3.94 -3.64
C LEU A 158 8.58 -3.45 -4.83
N VAL A 159 9.17 -2.63 -5.72
CA VAL A 159 8.47 -2.13 -6.91
C VAL A 159 8.22 -3.21 -7.95
N VAL A 160 9.15 -4.16 -8.11
CA VAL A 160 8.93 -5.32 -8.99
C VAL A 160 7.78 -6.18 -8.46
N LEU A 161 7.77 -6.48 -7.15
CA LEU A 161 6.69 -7.24 -6.53
C LEU A 161 5.34 -6.51 -6.64
N LEU A 162 5.33 -5.19 -6.44
CA LEU A 162 4.16 -4.36 -6.66
C LEU A 162 3.68 -4.44 -8.12
N GLY A 163 4.59 -4.40 -9.09
CA GLY A 163 4.28 -4.52 -10.51
C GLY A 163 3.59 -5.85 -10.85
N ILE A 164 4.12 -6.97 -10.34
CA ILE A 164 3.51 -8.30 -10.48
C ILE A 164 2.11 -8.32 -9.84
N PHE A 165 2.00 -7.81 -8.61
CA PHE A 165 0.73 -7.76 -7.89
C PHE A 165 -0.34 -6.96 -8.65
N LEU A 166 0.04 -5.81 -9.22
CA LEU A 166 -0.85 -4.97 -10.02
C LEU A 166 -1.32 -5.68 -11.29
N ILE A 167 -0.43 -6.38 -12.00
CA ILE A 167 -0.81 -7.15 -13.19
C ILE A 167 -1.81 -8.24 -12.82
N LEU A 168 -1.54 -9.02 -11.76
CA LEU A 168 -2.46 -10.06 -11.31
C LEU A 168 -3.81 -9.48 -10.88
N GLY A 169 -3.81 -8.39 -10.11
CA GLY A 169 -5.03 -7.69 -9.72
C GLY A 169 -5.80 -7.12 -10.92
N GLY A 170 -5.09 -6.67 -11.96
CA GLY A 170 -5.68 -6.22 -13.22
C GLY A 170 -6.34 -7.35 -14.00
N ILE A 171 -5.71 -8.52 -14.07
CA ILE A 171 -6.30 -9.73 -14.67
C ILE A 171 -7.57 -10.14 -13.93
N VAL A 172 -7.55 -10.15 -12.59
CA VAL A 172 -8.73 -10.47 -11.77
C VAL A 172 -9.86 -9.45 -12.03
N ALA A 173 -9.56 -8.15 -12.01
CA ALA A 173 -10.55 -7.10 -12.29
C ALA A 173 -11.14 -7.20 -13.71
N PHE A 174 -10.35 -7.66 -14.68
CA PHE A 174 -10.83 -7.90 -16.04
C PHE A 174 -11.86 -9.03 -16.07
N ILE A 175 -11.56 -10.15 -15.40
CA ILE A 175 -12.48 -11.29 -15.28
C ILE A 175 -13.78 -10.86 -14.58
N GLU A 176 -13.67 -10.13 -13.46
CA GLU A 176 -14.84 -9.58 -12.75
C GLU A 176 -15.70 -8.70 -13.66
N GLY A 177 -15.08 -7.82 -14.45
CA GLY A 177 -15.79 -6.97 -15.40
C GLY A 177 -16.57 -7.77 -16.45
N LEU A 178 -16.02 -8.86 -16.96
CA LEU A 178 -16.71 -9.75 -17.90
C LEU A 178 -17.87 -10.50 -17.23
N LEU A 179 -17.67 -10.98 -16.00
CA LEU A 179 -18.72 -11.65 -15.22
C LEU A 179 -19.89 -10.70 -14.94
N PHE A 180 -19.62 -9.46 -14.51
CA PHE A 180 -20.66 -8.46 -14.31
C PHE A 180 -21.42 -8.13 -15.60
N LYS A 181 -20.71 -7.99 -16.72
CA LYS A 181 -21.35 -7.74 -18.01
C LYS A 181 -22.30 -8.88 -18.39
N LYS A 182 -21.89 -10.14 -18.16
CA LYS A 182 -22.72 -11.32 -18.42
C LYS A 182 -23.95 -11.35 -17.50
N PHE A 183 -23.76 -11.12 -16.21
CA PHE A 183 -24.83 -11.11 -15.22
C PHE A 183 -25.89 -10.03 -15.53
N ILE A 184 -25.47 -8.82 -15.89
CA ILE A 184 -26.41 -7.75 -16.29
C ILE A 184 -27.23 -8.19 -17.51
N ALA A 185 -26.60 -8.81 -18.50
CA ALA A 185 -27.30 -9.28 -19.70
C ALA A 185 -28.31 -10.41 -19.44
N GLU A 186 -28.06 -11.27 -18.44
CA GLU A 186 -28.98 -12.33 -18.03
C GLU A 186 -30.18 -11.78 -17.24
N VAL A 187 -29.99 -10.74 -16.43
CA VAL A 187 -31.08 -10.12 -15.64
C VAL A 187 -31.96 -9.19 -16.47
N THR A 188 -31.42 -8.58 -17.54
CA THR A 188 -32.19 -7.66 -18.40
C THR A 188 -32.95 -8.35 -19.55
N ASN A 189 -32.74 -9.66 -19.77
CA ASN A 189 -33.49 -10.46 -20.74
C ASN A 189 -34.64 -11.19 -20.05
#